data_AF-A0AA86VQB0-F1
#
_entry.id   AF-A0AA86VQB0-F1
#
_cell.length_a   1.000
_cell.length_b   1.000
_cell.length_c   1.000
_cell.angle_alpha   90.00
_cell.angle_beta   90.00
_cell.angle_gamma   90.00
#
_symmetry.space_group_name_H-M   'P 1'
#
loop_
_entity.id
_entity.type
_entity.pdbx_description
1 polymer ?
#
loop_
_entity_poly.entity_id
_entity_poly.type
_entity_poly.pdbx_seq_one_letter_code
_entity_poly.pdbx_strand_id
1 'polypeptide(L)'
;MPRSKLKKLWDGVQNLANLEKIYLDASPDLVEIPDLSEAEKLKTIDLCDCESLRKLHPSILSLPKLEILNLSGCREIENLNVHSKSLQRWSNGCLSLKEFSVTSHEMTFLDLSYTAICSLPSSIQFNRKLSLFYLKGCNNLEHLSGVSETEFITTNLSVLQPLPNIID
;
A
#
# COMPACT_ATOMS: atom_id res chain seq x y z
N MET A 1 10.40 -16.74 -0.36
CA MET A 1 11.02 -17.14 -1.64
C MET A 1 11.21 -15.90 -2.52
N PRO A 2 12.14 -15.01 -2.18
CA PRO A 2 12.50 -13.88 -3.03
C PRO A 2 12.99 -14.35 -4.41
N ARG A 3 12.86 -13.51 -5.43
CA ARG A 3 13.40 -13.75 -6.78
C ARG A 3 12.89 -15.03 -7.43
N SER A 4 11.63 -15.35 -7.16
CA SER A 4 10.97 -16.53 -7.70
C SER A 4 10.53 -16.30 -9.14
N LYS A 5 10.49 -17.40 -9.92
CA LYS A 5 9.89 -17.45 -11.27
C LYS A 5 8.47 -18.03 -11.26
N LEU A 6 7.89 -18.18 -10.07
CA LEU A 6 6.54 -18.70 -9.91
C LEU A 6 5.54 -17.62 -10.32
N LYS A 7 4.59 -18.00 -11.19
CA LYS A 7 3.44 -17.15 -11.53
C LYS A 7 2.39 -17.10 -10.42
N LYS A 8 2.33 -18.16 -9.62
CA LYS A 8 1.41 -18.37 -8.50
C LYS A 8 2.08 -19.30 -7.50
N LEU A 9 1.73 -19.18 -6.22
CA LEU A 9 2.32 -20.00 -5.16
C LEU A 9 1.65 -21.38 -5.05
N TRP A 10 0.31 -21.44 -5.05
CA TRP A 10 -0.49 -22.65 -4.93
C TRP A 10 -1.95 -22.37 -5.34
N ASP A 11 -2.70 -23.44 -5.61
CA ASP A 11 -4.15 -23.40 -5.80
C ASP A 11 -4.90 -23.86 -4.53
N GLY A 12 -6.15 -23.40 -4.39
CA GLY A 12 -7.01 -23.73 -3.26
C GLY A 12 -6.57 -23.10 -1.93
N VAL A 13 -7.25 -23.51 -0.85
CA VAL A 13 -6.95 -23.07 0.52
C VAL A 13 -5.85 -23.95 1.10
N GLN A 14 -4.89 -23.34 1.79
CA GLN A 14 -3.78 -24.03 2.45
C GLN A 14 -3.86 -23.82 3.96
N ASN A 15 -3.40 -24.81 4.74
CA ASN A 15 -3.25 -24.61 6.18
C ASN A 15 -2.00 -23.78 6.47
N LEU A 16 -2.19 -22.52 6.83
CA LEU A 16 -1.13 -21.53 7.07
C LEU A 16 -1.15 -21.02 8.51
N ALA A 17 -1.68 -21.80 9.45
CA ALA A 17 -1.94 -21.38 10.84
C ALA A 17 -0.70 -20.89 11.61
N ASN A 18 0.50 -21.23 11.14
CA ASN A 18 1.79 -20.81 11.73
C ASN A 18 2.58 -19.85 10.85
N LEU A 19 2.05 -19.45 9.69
CA LEU A 19 2.74 -18.55 8.78
C LEU A 19 2.71 -17.12 9.34
N GLU A 20 3.89 -16.55 9.60
CA GLU A 20 4.01 -15.17 10.11
C GLU A 20 4.50 -14.18 9.07
N LYS A 21 5.23 -14.64 8.04
CA LYS A 21 5.86 -13.76 7.06
C LYS A 21 5.88 -14.39 5.67
N ILE A 22 5.61 -13.58 4.67
CA ILE A 22 5.78 -13.90 3.24
C ILE A 22 6.75 -12.91 2.65
N TYR A 23 7.83 -13.43 2.06
CA TYR A 23 8.81 -12.66 1.29
C TYR A 23 8.82 -13.21 -0.13
N LEU A 24 8.32 -12.44 -1.09
CA LEU A 24 8.30 -12.77 -2.51
C LEU A 24 8.89 -11.64 -3.36
N ASP A 25 9.64 -10.75 -2.72
CA ASP A 25 10.27 -9.60 -3.36
C ASP A 25 11.10 -10.01 -4.59
N ALA A 26 11.11 -9.11 -5.58
CA ALA A 26 11.75 -9.26 -6.87
C ALA A 26 11.34 -10.54 -7.63
N SER A 27 10.08 -10.98 -7.52
CA SER A 27 9.53 -12.10 -8.29
C SER A 27 8.75 -11.58 -9.50
N PRO A 28 9.41 -11.31 -10.65
CA PRO A 28 8.82 -10.57 -11.77
C PRO A 28 7.68 -11.33 -12.46
N ASP A 29 7.65 -12.66 -12.35
CA ASP A 29 6.64 -13.51 -12.99
C ASP A 29 5.38 -13.68 -12.14
N LEU A 30 5.39 -13.26 -10.87
CA LEU A 30 4.28 -13.45 -9.93
C LEU A 30 3.08 -12.61 -10.37
N VAL A 31 1.97 -13.27 -10.67
CA VAL A 31 0.77 -12.64 -11.23
C VAL A 31 -0.29 -12.38 -10.16
N GLU A 32 -0.42 -13.30 -9.21
CA GLU A 32 -1.44 -13.24 -8.17
C GLU A 32 -0.96 -13.80 -6.83
N ILE A 33 -1.44 -13.20 -5.75
CA ILE A 33 -1.36 -13.78 -4.41
C ILE A 33 -2.61 -14.62 -4.16
N PRO A 34 -2.48 -15.91 -3.80
CA PRO A 34 -3.61 -16.80 -3.56
C PRO A 34 -4.31 -16.50 -2.22
N ASP A 35 -5.29 -17.33 -1.87
CA ASP A 35 -6.00 -17.21 -0.60
C ASP A 35 -5.05 -17.40 0.60
N LEU A 36 -5.16 -16.47 1.54
CA LEU A 36 -4.42 -16.40 2.80
C LEU A 36 -5.36 -16.38 4.02
N SER A 37 -6.63 -16.75 3.85
CA SER A 37 -7.66 -16.80 4.90
C SER A 37 -7.22 -17.57 6.15
N GLU A 38 -6.50 -18.68 5.98
CA GLU A 38 -5.99 -19.53 7.08
C GLU A 38 -4.67 -19.03 7.69
N ALA A 39 -4.13 -17.89 7.24
CA ALA A 39 -2.86 -17.32 7.71
C ALA A 39 -3.08 -16.32 8.87
N GLU A 40 -3.80 -16.71 9.92
CA GLU A 40 -4.21 -15.82 11.02
C GLU A 40 -3.05 -15.17 11.79
N LYS A 41 -1.85 -15.74 11.72
CA LYS A 41 -0.63 -15.21 12.35
C LYS A 41 0.21 -14.33 11.43
N LEU A 42 -0.19 -14.14 10.18
CA LEU A 42 0.59 -13.43 9.18
C LEU A 42 0.69 -11.94 9.53
N LYS A 43 1.93 -11.46 9.68
CA LYS A 43 2.28 -10.09 10.04
C LYS A 43 2.91 -9.30 8.92
N THR A 44 3.63 -9.97 8.02
CA THR A 44 4.40 -9.31 6.96
C THR A 44 4.17 -9.97 5.62
N ILE A 45 3.86 -9.13 4.62
CA ILE A 45 3.83 -9.51 3.22
C ILE A 45 4.72 -8.52 2.46
N ASP A 46 5.83 -9.03 1.93
CA ASP A 46 6.75 -8.26 1.08
C ASP A 46 6.70 -8.75 -0.36
N LEU A 47 6.18 -7.91 -1.24
CA LEU A 47 6.00 -8.12 -2.68
C LEU A 47 6.73 -7.04 -3.48
N CYS A 48 7.75 -6.40 -2.90
CA CYS A 48 8.56 -5.40 -3.59
C CYS A 48 9.00 -5.91 -4.97
N ASP A 49 8.95 -5.07 -6.01
CA ASP A 49 9.40 -5.40 -7.36
C ASP A 49 8.77 -6.66 -7.98
N CYS A 50 7.54 -7.03 -7.58
CA CYS A 50 6.74 -8.02 -8.28
C CYS A 50 6.03 -7.36 -9.49
N GLU A 51 6.78 -7.12 -10.56
CA GLU A 51 6.33 -6.27 -11.68
C GLU A 51 5.02 -6.74 -12.34
N SER A 52 4.83 -8.07 -12.53
CA SER A 52 3.63 -8.64 -13.15
C SER A 52 2.45 -8.84 -12.20
N LEU A 53 2.58 -8.43 -10.93
CA LEU A 53 1.54 -8.64 -9.92
C LEU A 53 0.35 -7.73 -10.21
N ARG A 54 -0.78 -8.34 -10.53
CA ARG A 54 -2.04 -7.64 -10.88
C ARG A 54 -3.19 -7.95 -9.94
N LYS A 55 -3.10 -9.02 -9.14
CA LYS A 55 -4.20 -9.47 -8.28
C LYS A 55 -3.71 -9.85 -6.89
N LEU A 56 -4.40 -9.32 -5.88
CA LEU A 56 -4.29 -9.73 -4.49
C LEU A 56 -5.60 -10.41 -4.10
N HIS A 57 -5.53 -11.60 -3.50
CA HIS A 57 -6.75 -12.21 -2.96
C HIS A 57 -7.32 -11.33 -1.83
N PRO A 58 -8.66 -11.13 -1.76
CA PRO A 58 -9.27 -10.24 -0.77
C PRO A 58 -8.96 -10.59 0.70
N SER A 59 -8.64 -11.86 0.98
CA SER A 59 -8.27 -12.31 2.33
C SER A 59 -7.13 -11.50 2.94
N ILE A 60 -6.17 -11.02 2.14
CA ILE A 60 -5.04 -10.18 2.60
C ILE A 60 -5.55 -8.94 3.33
N LEU A 61 -6.64 -8.37 2.80
CA LEU A 61 -7.19 -7.09 3.21
C LEU A 61 -7.93 -7.19 4.54
N SER A 62 -8.24 -8.40 5.02
CA SER A 62 -8.95 -8.68 6.26
C SER A 62 -8.13 -9.47 7.30
N LEU A 63 -6.84 -9.69 7.04
CA LEU A 63 -5.97 -10.44 7.96
C LEU A 63 -5.87 -9.74 9.33
N PRO A 64 -6.12 -10.45 10.44
CA PRO A 64 -6.26 -9.82 11.75
C PRO A 64 -4.94 -9.28 12.30
N LYS A 65 -3.79 -9.80 11.85
CA LYS A 65 -2.46 -9.45 12.39
C LYS A 65 -1.50 -8.87 11.35
N LEU A 66 -1.97 -8.53 10.15
CA LEU A 66 -1.11 -7.99 9.10
C LEU A 66 -0.65 -6.58 9.47
N GLU A 67 0.63 -6.44 9.82
CA GLU A 67 1.26 -5.19 10.26
C GLU A 67 1.95 -4.47 9.09
N ILE A 68 2.49 -5.22 8.12
CA ILE A 68 3.30 -4.68 7.01
C ILE A 68 2.84 -5.28 5.68
N LEU A 69 2.52 -4.40 4.73
CA LEU A 69 2.29 -4.74 3.33
C LEU A 69 3.18 -3.86 2.43
N ASN A 70 4.06 -4.49 1.65
CA ASN A 70 4.94 -3.79 0.71
C ASN A 70 4.63 -4.21 -0.73
N LEU A 71 4.19 -3.23 -1.53
CA LEU A 71 3.89 -3.32 -2.96
C LEU A 71 4.75 -2.33 -3.78
N SER A 72 5.84 -1.80 -3.21
CA SER A 72 6.75 -0.91 -3.93
C SER A 72 7.31 -1.58 -5.19
N GLY A 73 7.43 -0.83 -6.29
CA GLY A 73 7.99 -1.34 -7.55
C GLY A 73 7.11 -2.34 -8.32
N CYS A 74 5.95 -2.72 -7.79
CA CYS A 74 4.91 -3.40 -8.59
C CYS A 74 4.40 -2.46 -9.70
N ARG A 75 3.79 -3.00 -10.78
CA ARG A 75 3.40 -2.17 -11.94
C ARG A 75 1.98 -2.34 -12.43
N GLU A 76 1.31 -3.46 -12.15
CA GLU A 76 0.01 -3.77 -12.76
C GLU A 76 -1.20 -3.60 -11.83
N ILE A 77 -1.01 -3.17 -10.58
CA ILE A 77 -2.14 -2.94 -9.64
C ILE A 77 -2.75 -1.57 -9.90
N GLU A 78 -3.96 -1.53 -10.47
CA GLU A 78 -4.68 -0.28 -10.75
C GLU A 78 -5.53 0.23 -9.60
N ASN A 79 -6.12 -0.68 -8.82
CA ASN A 79 -7.07 -0.36 -7.75
C ASN A 79 -6.79 -1.21 -6.51
N LEU A 80 -6.82 -0.60 -5.32
CA LEU A 80 -6.66 -1.36 -4.07
C LEU A 80 -7.39 -0.74 -2.88
N ASN A 81 -8.23 -1.54 -2.21
CA ASN A 81 -8.95 -1.11 -1.00
C ASN A 81 -8.46 -1.91 0.21
N VAL A 82 -7.87 -1.25 1.20
CA VAL A 82 -7.27 -1.90 2.37
C VAL A 82 -8.04 -1.53 3.64
N HIS A 83 -8.74 -2.49 4.23
CA HIS A 83 -9.48 -2.32 5.48
C HIS A 83 -8.91 -3.22 6.58
N SER A 84 -7.84 -2.77 7.25
CA SER A 84 -7.16 -3.57 8.26
C SER A 84 -7.21 -2.91 9.63
N LYS A 85 -7.40 -3.71 10.68
CA LYS A 85 -7.32 -3.23 12.07
C LYS A 85 -5.89 -3.16 12.61
N SER A 86 -4.94 -3.84 11.98
CA SER A 86 -3.57 -4.04 12.49
C SER A 86 -2.47 -3.48 11.60
N LEU A 87 -2.80 -3.03 10.39
CA LEU A 87 -1.81 -2.54 9.43
C LEU A 87 -1.13 -1.27 9.93
N GLN A 88 0.18 -1.34 10.14
CA GLN A 88 1.00 -0.24 10.62
C GLN A 88 1.71 0.46 9.47
N ARG A 89 2.15 -0.31 8.47
CA ARG A 89 2.97 0.18 7.36
C ARG A 89 2.44 -0.35 6.05
N TRP A 90 2.12 0.57 5.15
CA TRP A 90 1.78 0.25 3.78
C TRP A 90 2.67 1.04 2.82
N SER A 91 3.37 0.32 1.96
CA SER A 91 4.11 0.91 0.85
C SER A 91 3.47 0.44 -0.44
N ASN A 92 3.08 1.38 -1.30
CA ASN A 92 2.56 1.10 -2.63
C ASN A 92 3.18 2.07 -3.62
N GLY A 93 4.15 1.58 -4.38
CA GLY A 93 4.79 2.32 -5.47
C GLY A 93 4.30 1.86 -6.84
N CYS A 94 3.07 1.33 -6.92
CA CYS A 94 2.49 0.89 -8.18
C CYS A 94 2.24 2.05 -9.12
N LEU A 95 3.02 2.13 -10.19
CA LEU A 95 2.89 3.16 -11.24
C LEU A 95 1.49 3.22 -11.86
N SER A 96 0.74 2.12 -11.82
CA SER A 96 -0.62 2.05 -12.37
C SER A 96 -1.73 2.32 -11.35
N LEU A 97 -1.41 2.49 -10.06
CA LEU A 97 -2.43 2.70 -9.02
C LEU A 97 -3.10 4.07 -9.23
N LYS A 98 -4.41 4.05 -9.48
CA LYS A 98 -5.23 5.24 -9.72
C LYS A 98 -6.20 5.50 -8.56
N GLU A 99 -6.85 4.43 -8.08
CA GLU A 99 -7.81 4.51 -6.99
C GLU A 99 -7.41 3.60 -5.84
N PHE A 100 -7.61 4.09 -4.62
CA PHE A 100 -7.43 3.28 -3.44
C PHE A 100 -8.32 3.76 -2.30
N SER A 101 -8.47 2.91 -1.31
CA SER A 101 -8.91 3.31 0.03
C SER A 101 -8.05 2.62 1.06
N VAL A 102 -7.83 3.29 2.18
CA VAL A 102 -7.09 2.72 3.30
C VAL A 102 -7.67 3.22 4.61
N THR A 103 -7.95 2.27 5.49
CA THR A 103 -8.34 2.55 6.88
C THR A 103 -7.63 1.58 7.81
N SER A 104 -6.85 2.11 8.75
CA SER A 104 -6.34 1.37 9.90
C SER A 104 -6.16 2.24 11.13
N HIS A 105 -6.45 1.68 12.29
CA HIS A 105 -6.24 2.35 13.58
C HIS A 105 -4.78 2.32 14.04
N GLU A 106 -3.95 1.48 13.41
CA GLU A 106 -2.54 1.28 13.76
C GLU A 106 -1.57 1.86 12.72
N MET A 107 -2.08 2.42 11.63
CA MET A 107 -1.25 2.94 10.54
C MET A 107 -0.42 4.12 11.01
N THR A 108 0.89 4.00 10.86
CA THR A 108 1.90 5.03 11.21
C THR A 108 2.70 5.48 9.99
N PHE A 109 2.77 4.63 8.96
CA PHE A 109 3.55 4.85 7.75
C PHE A 109 2.74 4.50 6.50
N LEU A 110 2.66 5.45 5.58
CA LEU A 110 2.07 5.28 4.26
C LEU A 110 3.02 5.85 3.20
N ASP A 111 3.42 5.03 2.24
CA ASP A 111 4.22 5.47 1.10
C ASP A 111 3.46 5.18 -0.19
N LEU A 112 3.09 6.24 -0.90
CA LEU A 112 2.42 6.19 -2.19
C LEU A 112 3.31 6.76 -3.30
N SER A 113 4.61 6.89 -3.04
CA SER A 113 5.56 7.49 -3.98
C SER A 113 5.52 6.76 -5.33
N TYR A 114 5.55 7.54 -6.40
CA TYR A 114 5.51 7.08 -7.79
C TYR A 114 4.24 6.29 -8.15
N THR A 115 3.11 6.62 -7.53
CA THR A 115 1.80 6.15 -7.98
C THR A 115 1.17 7.11 -8.99
N ALA A 116 0.20 6.65 -9.77
CA ALA A 116 -0.57 7.46 -10.71
C ALA A 116 -1.83 8.08 -10.11
N ILE A 117 -1.96 8.11 -8.77
CA ILE A 117 -3.13 8.65 -8.07
C ILE A 117 -3.35 10.12 -8.45
N CYS A 118 -4.61 10.46 -8.70
CA CYS A 118 -5.00 11.84 -9.00
C CYS A 118 -5.52 12.59 -7.77
N SER A 119 -5.97 11.86 -6.76
CA SER A 119 -6.51 12.39 -5.51
C SER A 119 -6.29 11.43 -4.35
N LEU A 120 -6.40 11.96 -3.13
CA LEU A 120 -6.40 11.18 -1.90
C LEU A 120 -7.83 10.79 -1.51
N PRO A 121 -8.11 9.52 -1.16
CA PRO A 121 -9.42 9.12 -0.68
C PRO A 121 -9.71 9.75 0.69
N SER A 122 -10.97 10.10 0.93
CA SER A 122 -11.42 10.63 2.24
C SER A 122 -11.16 9.67 3.39
N SER A 123 -10.95 8.37 3.11
CA SER A 123 -10.65 7.37 4.13
C SER A 123 -9.33 7.63 4.86
N ILE A 124 -8.39 8.37 4.26
CA ILE A 124 -7.09 8.67 4.88
C ILE A 124 -7.26 9.37 6.24
N GLN A 125 -8.25 10.25 6.37
CA GLN A 125 -8.53 10.98 7.61
C GLN A 125 -8.84 10.07 8.82
N PHE A 126 -9.16 8.80 8.60
CA PHE A 126 -9.42 7.83 9.67
C PHE A 126 -8.15 7.21 10.26
N ASN A 127 -6.98 7.42 9.63
CA ASN A 127 -5.70 6.84 10.03
C ASN A 127 -5.00 7.75 11.06
N ARG A 128 -5.61 7.90 12.24
CA ARG A 128 -5.22 8.91 13.26
C ARG A 128 -3.79 8.80 13.83
N LYS A 129 -3.10 7.67 13.60
CA LYS A 129 -1.71 7.46 14.03
C LYS A 129 -0.70 7.72 12.91
N LEU A 130 -1.16 8.06 11.71
CA LEU A 130 -0.30 8.30 10.55
C LEU A 130 0.61 9.49 10.85
N SER A 131 1.92 9.25 10.75
CA SER A 131 2.95 10.26 11.07
C SER A 131 3.98 10.40 9.96
N LEU A 132 4.13 9.37 9.12
CA LEU A 132 5.02 9.35 7.97
C LEU A 132 4.19 9.10 6.71
N PHE A 133 4.13 10.10 5.83
CA PHE A 133 3.37 10.03 4.59
C PHE A 133 4.18 10.53 3.40
N TYR A 134 4.43 9.64 2.42
CA TYR A 134 5.27 9.91 1.26
C TYR A 134 4.48 9.89 -0.04
N LEU A 135 4.69 10.94 -0.85
CA LEU A 135 4.02 11.18 -2.14
C LEU A 135 5.03 11.59 -3.23
N LYS A 136 6.27 11.16 -3.10
CA LYS A 136 7.33 11.56 -4.04
C LYS A 136 7.00 11.03 -5.44
N GLY A 137 7.01 11.89 -6.46
CA GLY A 137 6.79 11.46 -7.84
C GLY A 137 5.35 11.10 -8.20
N CYS A 138 4.37 11.45 -7.37
CA CYS A 138 2.94 11.39 -7.71
C CYS A 138 2.57 12.56 -8.65
N ASN A 139 2.94 12.46 -9.93
CA ASN A 139 2.86 13.59 -10.86
C ASN A 139 1.42 13.96 -11.29
N ASN A 140 0.46 13.06 -11.10
CA ASN A 140 -0.96 13.29 -11.43
C ASN A 140 -1.76 13.87 -10.26
N LEU A 141 -1.16 14.00 -9.08
CA LEU A 141 -1.86 14.42 -7.87
C LEU A 141 -2.11 15.93 -7.91
N GLU A 142 -3.36 16.32 -8.10
CA GLU A 142 -3.74 17.74 -8.24
C GLU A 142 -4.00 18.41 -6.89
N HIS A 143 -4.48 17.64 -5.90
CA HIS A 143 -4.93 18.18 -4.61
C HIS A 143 -4.55 17.28 -3.43
N LEU A 144 -4.11 17.91 -2.34
CA LEU A 144 -3.86 17.27 -1.04
C LEU A 144 -5.03 17.53 -0.08
N SER A 145 -6.22 17.02 -0.43
CA SER A 145 -7.38 17.10 0.47
C SER A 145 -7.42 15.91 1.43
N GLY A 146 -7.77 16.14 2.70
CA GLY A 146 -8.01 15.07 3.68
C GLY A 146 -6.81 14.66 4.55
N VAL A 147 -5.70 15.40 4.47
CA VAL A 147 -4.50 15.22 5.29
C VAL A 147 -4.26 16.50 6.08
N SER A 148 -4.12 16.41 7.42
CA SER A 148 -3.83 17.59 8.24
C SER A 148 -2.39 18.09 8.01
N GLU A 149 -2.18 19.41 8.00
CA GLU A 149 -0.86 20.06 7.78
C GLU A 149 0.24 19.59 8.74
N THR A 150 -0.12 18.95 9.86
CA THR A 150 0.80 18.38 10.85
C THR A 150 1.39 17.02 10.48
N GLU A 151 0.89 16.36 9.45
CA GLU A 151 1.53 15.17 8.89
C GLU A 151 2.63 15.64 7.94
N PHE A 152 3.90 15.43 8.29
CA PHE A 152 5.04 15.87 7.48
C PHE A 152 5.00 15.20 6.11
N ILE A 153 4.35 15.87 5.16
CA ILE A 153 4.34 15.46 3.76
C ILE A 153 5.73 15.83 3.24
N THR A 154 6.57 14.83 2.94
CA THR A 154 7.70 15.07 2.04
C THR A 154 7.16 15.07 0.60
N THR A 155 6.27 16.03 0.31
CA THR A 155 5.82 16.30 -1.04
C THR A 155 6.97 16.87 -1.83
N ASN A 156 6.99 16.52 -3.11
CA ASN A 156 7.79 17.22 -4.09
C ASN A 156 7.43 18.72 -4.04
N LEU A 157 8.43 19.60 -4.03
CA LEU A 157 8.29 21.07 -3.88
C LEU A 157 7.41 21.74 -4.95
N SER A 158 6.95 21.00 -5.96
CA SER A 158 6.15 21.51 -7.08
C SER A 158 4.64 21.56 -6.85
N VAL A 159 4.10 20.91 -5.81
CA VAL A 159 2.63 20.83 -5.57
C VAL A 159 2.13 21.89 -4.58
N LEU A 160 3.05 22.54 -3.86
CA LEU A 160 2.70 23.69 -3.02
C LEU A 160 2.50 24.91 -3.94
N GLN A 161 1.26 25.28 -4.25
CA GLN A 161 0.99 26.66 -4.64
C GLN A 161 1.48 27.58 -3.51
N PRO A 162 2.06 28.76 -3.82
CA PRO A 162 2.45 29.70 -2.79
C PRO A 162 1.23 30.03 -1.93
N LEU A 163 1.40 29.97 -0.60
CA LEU A 163 0.39 30.41 0.37
C LEU A 163 -0.17 31.78 -0.08
N PRO A 164 -1.49 32.01 -0.04
CA PRO A 164 -2.02 33.34 -0.29
C PRO A 164 -1.33 34.30 0.67
N ASN A 165 -0.64 35.31 0.11
CA ASN A 165 -0.02 36.39 0.87
C ASN A 165 -1.10 37.02 1.75
N ILE A 166 -1.05 36.74 3.05
CA ILE A 166 -1.75 37.54 4.05
C ILE A 166 -0.83 38.76 4.26
N ILE A 167 -1.09 39.82 3.51
CA ILE A 167 -0.59 41.16 3.81
C ILE A 167 -1.74 41.89 4.53
N ASP A 168 -1.46 42.19 5.80
CA ASP A 168 -2.08 43.09 6.78
C ASP A 168 -3.62 43.11 6.97
#